data_AF-A0A961U8P6-F1
#
_entry.id   AF-A0A961U8P6-F1
#
_cell.length_a   1.000
_cell.length_b   1.000
_cell.length_c   1.000
_cell.angle_alpha   90.00
_cell.angle_beta   90.00
_cell.angle_gamma   90.00
#
_symmetry.space_group_name_H-M   'P 1'
#
loop_
_entity.id
_entity.type
_entity.pdbx_description
1 polymer ?
#
loop_
_entity_poly.entity_id
_entity_poly.type
_entity_poly.pdbx_seq_one_letter_code
_entity_poly.pdbx_strand_id
1 'polypeptide(L)'
;QGRPKMFYSQRIHDKCYRRPHFDAGQFVEHFDDEGARKGYCLYKVGCKGPTTYNACSTVRWNGGLSFPIQSGHPCFGCSEDDFWDKGSFYDRLTDIHGFGVEASADKIGGTAAAVVGAAAAAHAAISAVKRARQKGGEG
;
A
#
# COMPACT_ATOMS: atom_id res chain seq x y z
N GLN A 1 -13.97 23.08 -17.35
CA GLN A 1 -14.30 21.98 -18.29
C GLN A 1 -15.76 21.59 -18.14
N GLY A 2 -16.56 21.66 -19.21
CA GLY A 2 -17.99 21.31 -19.21
C GLY A 2 -18.28 19.81 -19.21
N ARG A 3 -17.61 19.02 -18.35
CA ARG A 3 -17.77 17.55 -18.30
C ARG A 3 -19.09 17.16 -17.62
N PRO A 4 -19.84 16.17 -18.14
CA PRO A 4 -21.08 15.70 -17.51
C PRO A 4 -20.85 15.17 -16.09
N LYS A 5 -21.49 15.78 -15.09
CA LYS A 5 -21.32 15.44 -13.67
C LYS A 5 -21.64 13.98 -13.33
N MET A 6 -22.53 13.34 -14.10
CA MET A 6 -22.91 11.94 -13.89
C MET A 6 -21.71 10.97 -13.93
N PHE A 7 -20.70 11.26 -14.77
CA PHE A 7 -19.55 10.36 -14.97
C PHE A 7 -18.20 10.95 -14.57
N TYR A 8 -18.11 12.28 -14.45
CA TYR A 8 -16.84 12.99 -14.25
C TYR A 8 -16.82 13.85 -12.97
N SER A 9 -17.74 13.63 -12.02
CA SER A 9 -17.75 14.35 -10.73
C SER A 9 -16.91 13.70 -9.63
N GLN A 10 -16.43 12.47 -9.85
CA GLN A 10 -15.64 11.70 -8.90
C GLN A 10 -14.36 11.21 -9.56
N ARG A 11 -13.29 11.07 -8.78
CA ARG A 11 -12.03 10.52 -9.27
C ARG A 11 -12.09 9.01 -9.26
N ILE A 12 -11.31 8.37 -10.13
CA ILE A 12 -11.13 6.92 -10.16
C ILE A 12 -10.77 6.39 -8.77
N HIS A 13 -9.87 7.08 -8.06
CA HIS A 13 -9.42 6.68 -6.73
C HIS A 13 -10.50 6.74 -5.65
N ASP A 14 -11.49 7.63 -5.77
CA ASP A 14 -12.57 7.79 -4.78
C ASP A 14 -13.54 6.60 -4.76
N LYS A 15 -13.56 5.82 -5.85
CA LYS A 15 -14.41 4.62 -6.01
C LYS A 15 -13.61 3.37 -6.41
N CYS A 16 -12.29 3.41 -6.26
CA CYS A 16 -11.44 2.27 -6.64
C CYS A 16 -11.61 1.11 -5.65
N TYR A 17 -11.88 -0.10 -6.14
CA TYR A 17 -12.04 -1.27 -5.28
C TYR A 17 -10.74 -1.68 -4.56
N ARG A 18 -9.57 -1.27 -5.07
CA ARG A 18 -8.25 -1.49 -4.41
C ARG A 18 -7.92 -0.41 -3.38
N ARG A 19 -8.84 0.52 -3.10
CA ARG A 19 -8.63 1.60 -2.12
C ARG A 19 -8.30 1.09 -0.70
N PRO A 20 -8.92 0.01 -0.18
CA PRO A 20 -8.51 -0.54 1.11
C PRO A 20 -7.02 -0.91 1.17
N HIS A 21 -6.44 -1.44 0.09
CA HIS A 21 -5.00 -1.73 0.04
C HIS A 21 -4.15 -0.45 0.03
N PHE A 22 -4.62 0.62 -0.61
CA PHE A 22 -3.94 1.91 -0.55
C PHE A 22 -3.91 2.46 0.89
N ASP A 23 -5.06 2.45 1.56
CA ASP A 23 -5.20 2.93 2.95
C ASP A 23 -4.43 2.02 3.95
N ALA A 24 -4.17 0.77 3.55
CA ALA A 24 -3.35 -0.16 4.33
C ALA A 24 -1.84 -0.09 4.09
N GLY A 25 -1.40 0.71 3.11
CA GLY A 25 -0.01 0.72 2.69
C GLY A 25 0.43 -0.56 1.95
N GLN A 26 -0.53 -1.32 1.42
CA GLN A 26 -0.32 -2.53 0.64
C GLN A 26 -0.25 -2.19 -0.85
N PHE A 27 0.96 -2.23 -1.40
CA PHE A 27 1.23 -1.81 -2.77
C PHE A 27 1.81 -2.94 -3.60
N VAL A 28 1.59 -2.84 -4.91
CA VAL A 28 2.44 -3.47 -5.91
C VAL A 28 3.71 -2.63 -6.02
N GLU A 29 4.87 -3.27 -5.88
CA GLU A 29 6.19 -2.65 -6.02
C GLU A 29 6.74 -2.89 -7.43
N HIS A 30 6.51 -4.09 -7.98
CA HIS A 30 6.90 -4.49 -9.33
C HIS A 30 5.81 -5.32 -10.01
N PHE A 31 5.76 -5.31 -11.35
CA PHE A 31 4.80 -6.13 -12.08
C PHE A 31 5.01 -7.62 -11.79
N ASP A 32 3.89 -8.34 -11.62
CA ASP A 32 3.84 -9.77 -11.24
C ASP A 32 4.47 -10.13 -9.86
N ASP A 33 4.69 -9.15 -8.98
CA ASP A 33 5.02 -9.43 -7.60
C ASP A 33 3.83 -10.04 -6.81
N GLU A 34 4.08 -10.40 -5.55
CA GLU A 34 3.04 -10.95 -4.68
C GLU A 34 1.86 -9.98 -4.49
N GLY A 35 2.14 -8.68 -4.41
CA GLY A 35 1.10 -7.65 -4.32
C GLY A 35 0.23 -7.63 -5.57
N ALA A 36 0.82 -7.75 -6.76
CA ALA A 36 0.10 -7.78 -8.03
C ALA A 36 -0.83 -8.98 -8.10
N ARG A 37 -0.34 -10.17 -7.71
CA ARG A 37 -1.10 -11.42 -7.66
C ARG A 37 -2.23 -11.39 -6.63
N LYS A 38 -2.06 -10.63 -5.55
CA LYS A 38 -3.09 -10.39 -4.52
C LYS A 38 -4.04 -9.23 -4.83
N GLY A 39 -3.81 -8.48 -5.91
CA GLY A 39 -4.65 -7.34 -6.29
C GLY A 39 -4.43 -6.08 -5.44
N TYR A 40 -3.23 -5.88 -4.88
CA TYR A 40 -2.86 -4.70 -4.09
C TYR A 40 -2.83 -3.41 -4.92
N CYS A 41 -2.71 -2.28 -4.24
CA CYS A 41 -2.80 -0.97 -4.88
C CYS A 41 -1.65 -0.71 -5.86
N LEU A 42 -1.98 -0.19 -7.04
CA LEU A 42 -1.03 0.12 -8.13
C LEU A 42 -0.39 1.51 -8.01
N TYR A 43 -0.51 2.18 -6.86
CA TYR A 43 -0.03 3.55 -6.68
C TYR A 43 1.48 3.68 -6.92
N LYS A 44 2.29 2.78 -6.35
CA LYS A 44 3.75 2.83 -6.46
C LYS A 44 4.29 2.49 -7.86
N VAL A 45 3.50 1.78 -8.67
CA VAL A 45 3.79 1.54 -10.09
C VAL A 45 3.16 2.58 -11.03
N GLY A 46 2.73 3.73 -10.50
CA GLY A 46 2.42 4.92 -11.31
C GLY A 46 0.94 5.27 -11.51
N CYS A 47 0.01 4.62 -10.79
CA CYS A 47 -1.42 4.88 -10.96
C CYS A 47 -1.82 6.35 -10.75
N LYS A 48 -2.34 6.98 -11.81
CA LYS A 48 -2.86 8.36 -11.87
C LYS A 48 -4.34 8.48 -11.48
N GLY A 49 -4.95 7.39 -11.02
CA GLY A 49 -6.33 7.38 -10.52
C GLY A 49 -6.65 8.45 -9.46
N PRO A 50 -5.71 8.84 -8.56
CA PRO A 50 -5.92 9.93 -7.59
C PRO A 50 -6.18 11.32 -8.18
N THR A 51 -5.82 11.54 -9.45
CA THR A 51 -5.99 12.83 -10.14
C THR A 51 -6.85 12.73 -11.40
N THR A 52 -7.50 11.58 -11.63
CA THR A 52 -8.27 11.31 -12.86
C THR A 52 -9.75 11.19 -12.56
N TYR A 53 -10.58 12.02 -13.18
CA TYR A 53 -12.04 11.98 -13.13
C TYR A 53 -12.59 11.14 -14.28
N ASN A 54 -13.29 10.06 -13.94
CA ASN A 54 -14.00 9.20 -14.88
C ASN A 54 -14.86 8.18 -14.12
N ALA A 55 -15.66 7.39 -14.83
CA ALA A 55 -16.50 6.34 -14.29
C ALA A 55 -15.87 4.93 -14.39
N CYS A 56 -14.59 4.79 -14.74
CA CYS A 56 -13.98 3.47 -14.99
C CYS A 56 -13.99 2.55 -13.76
N SER A 57 -13.94 3.09 -12.53
CA SER A 57 -14.00 2.31 -11.30
C SER A 57 -15.43 1.98 -10.84
N THR A 58 -16.45 2.65 -11.40
CA THR A 58 -17.86 2.45 -11.06
C THR A 58 -18.60 1.71 -12.17
N VAL A 59 -18.68 2.30 -13.36
CA VAL A 59 -19.33 1.72 -14.56
C VAL A 59 -18.47 0.65 -15.21
N ARG A 60 -17.14 0.79 -15.12
CA ARG A 60 -16.16 -0.09 -15.80
C ARG A 60 -16.29 -0.02 -17.34
N TRP A 61 -15.64 -0.96 -18.03
CA TRP A 61 -15.63 -1.08 -19.48
C TRP A 61 -16.31 -2.38 -19.94
N ASN A 62 -16.79 -2.38 -21.18
CA ASN A 62 -17.34 -3.56 -21.86
C ASN A 62 -18.48 -4.24 -21.09
N GLY A 63 -19.53 -3.48 -20.76
CA GLY A 63 -20.69 -4.03 -20.03
C GLY A 63 -20.39 -4.41 -18.59
N GLY A 64 -19.39 -3.78 -17.96
CA GLY A 64 -19.02 -4.04 -16.57
C GLY A 64 -17.89 -5.05 -16.38
N LEU A 65 -17.30 -5.57 -17.46
CA LEU A 65 -16.34 -6.67 -17.42
C LEU A 65 -15.05 -6.32 -16.65
N SER A 66 -14.36 -5.26 -17.06
CA SER A 66 -13.09 -4.85 -16.44
C SER A 66 -12.81 -3.36 -16.64
N PHE A 67 -11.68 -2.89 -16.13
CA PHE A 67 -11.09 -1.59 -16.41
C PHE A 67 -9.57 -1.68 -16.12
N PRO A 68 -8.73 -0.70 -16.50
CA PRO A 68 -7.27 -0.86 -16.44
C PRO A 68 -6.71 -1.39 -15.11
N ILE A 69 -7.15 -0.81 -13.98
CA ILE A 69 -6.69 -1.20 -12.64
C ILE A 69 -7.12 -2.63 -12.29
N GLN A 70 -8.33 -3.05 -12.67
CA GLN A 70 -8.77 -4.43 -12.45
C GLN A 70 -7.92 -5.43 -13.24
N SER A 71 -7.54 -5.07 -14.47
CA SER A 71 -6.64 -5.85 -15.32
C SER A 71 -5.15 -5.73 -14.94
N GLY A 72 -4.83 -5.07 -13.82
CA GLY A 72 -3.46 -4.99 -13.29
C GLY A 72 -2.60 -3.85 -13.83
N HIS A 73 -3.11 -3.03 -14.74
CA HIS A 73 -2.37 -1.86 -15.24
C HIS A 73 -2.77 -0.58 -14.48
N PRO A 74 -1.82 0.28 -14.07
CA PRO A 74 -2.14 1.57 -13.47
C PRO A 74 -3.03 2.42 -14.39
N CYS A 75 -3.93 3.20 -13.80
CA CYS A 75 -4.59 4.28 -14.54
C CYS A 75 -3.52 5.27 -15.03
N PHE A 76 -3.57 5.65 -16.30
CA PHE A 76 -2.60 6.58 -16.92
C PHE A 76 -3.19 7.96 -17.19
N GLY A 77 -4.42 8.23 -16.74
CA GLY A 77 -5.01 9.58 -16.75
C GLY A 77 -5.64 10.05 -18.05
N CYS A 78 -6.02 9.13 -18.95
CA CYS A 78 -6.48 9.47 -20.31
C CYS A 78 -7.68 10.40 -20.45
N SER A 79 -8.44 10.66 -19.38
CA SER A 79 -9.58 11.58 -19.39
C SER A 79 -9.29 12.95 -18.76
N GLU A 80 -8.04 13.19 -18.40
CA GLU A 80 -7.57 14.50 -17.97
C GLU A 80 -6.80 15.20 -19.10
N ASP A 81 -6.88 16.52 -19.13
CA ASP A 81 -6.15 17.34 -20.09
C ASP A 81 -4.63 17.09 -19.95
N ASP A 82 -3.93 17.13 -21.08
CA ASP A 82 -2.47 17.04 -21.20
C ASP A 82 -1.85 15.81 -20.50
N PHE A 83 -2.59 14.70 -20.38
CA PHE A 83 -2.11 13.54 -19.62
C PHE A 83 -0.82 12.91 -20.17
N TRP A 84 -0.55 13.05 -21.47
CA TRP A 84 0.69 12.58 -22.11
C TRP A 84 1.94 13.31 -21.59
N ASP A 85 1.79 14.57 -21.18
CA ASP A 85 2.89 15.43 -20.78
C ASP A 85 3.04 15.55 -19.24
N LYS A 86 2.24 14.80 -18.47
CA LYS A 86 2.28 14.76 -17.00
C LYS A 86 3.36 13.82 -16.43
N GLY A 87 4.45 13.62 -17.18
CA GLY A 87 5.53 12.71 -16.85
C GLY A 87 5.23 11.25 -17.20
N SER A 88 6.12 10.33 -16.80
CA SER A 88 5.95 8.91 -17.11
C SER A 88 4.68 8.33 -16.49
N PHE A 89 4.05 7.41 -17.22
CA PHE A 89 2.92 6.65 -16.68
C PHE A 89 3.28 5.81 -15.47
N TYR A 90 4.55 5.41 -15.34
CA TYR A 90 5.03 4.56 -14.26
C TYR A 90 5.62 5.33 -13.08
N ASP A 91 5.81 6.65 -13.22
CA ASP A 91 6.21 7.49 -12.09
C ASP A 91 5.03 7.65 -11.14
N ARG A 92 5.27 7.47 -9.84
CA ARG A 92 4.25 7.74 -8.82
C ARG A 92 3.96 9.24 -8.75
N LEU A 93 2.72 9.59 -8.45
CA LEU A 93 2.39 10.96 -8.03
C LEU A 93 3.12 11.27 -6.71
N THR A 94 3.63 12.48 -6.54
CA THR A 94 4.38 12.87 -5.33
C THR A 94 3.50 13.46 -4.25
N ASP A 95 2.38 14.08 -4.65
CA ASP A 95 1.56 14.89 -3.72
C ASP A 95 0.37 14.13 -3.14
N ILE A 96 0.31 12.81 -3.36
CA ILE A 96 -0.74 11.94 -2.83
C ILE A 96 -0.26 11.34 -1.51
N HIS A 97 -0.78 11.87 -0.42
CA HIS A 97 -0.50 11.42 0.93
C HIS A 97 -1.58 10.44 1.38
N GLY A 98 -1.25 9.16 1.39
CA GLY A 98 -2.09 8.11 1.98
C GLY A 98 -1.76 7.91 3.45
N PHE A 99 -2.77 7.52 4.24
CA PHE A 99 -2.54 6.92 5.55
C PHE A 99 -2.20 5.44 5.30
N GLY A 100 -1.15 4.90 5.92
CA GLY A 100 -0.80 3.48 5.83
C GLY A 100 -1.01 2.83 7.18
N VAL A 101 -2.27 2.61 7.56
CA VAL A 101 -2.62 2.33 8.97
C VAL A 101 -2.13 0.95 9.42
N GLU A 102 -2.32 -0.08 8.60
CA GLU A 102 -1.80 -1.43 8.85
C GLU A 102 -0.27 -1.45 8.80
N ALA A 103 0.34 -0.88 7.75
CA ALA A 103 1.81 -0.80 7.65
C ALA A 103 2.45 -0.10 8.86
N SER A 104 1.79 0.92 9.41
CA SER A 104 2.23 1.60 10.62
C SER A 104 2.05 0.73 11.87
N ALA A 105 0.91 0.04 12.00
CA ALA A 105 0.63 -0.87 13.10
C ALA A 105 1.63 -2.04 13.15
N ASP A 106 1.91 -2.67 12.01
CA ASP A 106 2.87 -3.78 11.89
C ASP A 106 4.28 -3.34 12.30
N LYS A 107 4.70 -2.15 11.86
CA LYS A 107 6.01 -1.59 12.22
C LYS A 107 6.13 -1.36 13.74
N ILE A 108 5.11 -0.78 14.36
CA ILE A 108 5.09 -0.52 15.81
C ILE A 108 5.05 -1.84 16.58
N GLY A 109 4.15 -2.75 16.21
CA GLY A 109 3.99 -4.05 16.86
C GLY A 109 5.25 -4.91 16.75
N GLY A 110 5.85 -4.99 15.56
CA GLY A 110 7.10 -5.73 15.34
C GLY A 110 8.28 -5.17 16.13
N THR A 111 8.41 -3.83 16.19
CA THR A 111 9.46 -3.19 16.99
C THR A 111 9.28 -3.50 18.48
N ALA A 112 8.06 -3.37 19.01
CA ALA A 112 7.77 -3.67 20.41
C ALA A 112 8.07 -5.14 20.75
N ALA A 113 7.65 -6.08 19.89
CA ALA A 113 7.90 -7.50 20.07
C ALA A 113 9.40 -7.82 20.08
N ALA A 114 10.19 -7.21 19.19
CA ALA A 114 11.64 -7.38 19.15
C ALA A 114 12.32 -6.88 20.44
N VAL A 115 11.92 -5.70 20.94
CA VAL A 115 12.43 -5.13 22.19
C VAL A 115 12.15 -6.05 23.38
N VAL A 116 10.91 -6.50 23.51
CA VAL A 116 10.50 -7.41 24.60
C VAL A 116 11.24 -8.75 24.50
N GLY A 117 11.37 -9.32 23.30
CA GLY A 117 12.11 -10.55 23.07
C GLY A 117 13.58 -10.45 23.46
N ALA A 118 14.26 -9.36 23.08
CA ALA A 118 15.64 -9.11 23.44
C ALA A 118 15.83 -8.95 24.96
N ALA A 119 14.94 -8.20 25.62
CA ALA A 119 14.98 -8.00 27.07
C ALA A 119 14.78 -9.33 27.82
N ALA A 120 13.82 -10.16 27.39
CA ALA A 120 13.58 -11.48 27.98
C ALA A 120 14.79 -12.41 27.81
N ALA A 121 15.40 -12.45 26.62
CA ALA A 121 16.59 -13.24 26.35
C ALA A 121 17.80 -12.80 27.22
N ALA A 122 18.02 -11.49 27.33
CA ALA A 122 19.06 -10.94 28.20
C ALA A 122 18.83 -11.29 29.67
N HIS A 123 17.59 -11.17 30.15
CA HIS A 123 17.22 -11.52 31.53
C HIS A 123 17.45 -13.02 31.81
N ALA A 124 17.08 -13.90 30.87
CA ALA A 124 17.30 -15.33 30.99
C ALA A 124 18.80 -15.68 31.04
N ALA A 125 19.62 -15.07 30.17
CA ALA A 125 21.07 -15.27 30.14
C ALA A 125 21.74 -14.83 31.45
N ILE A 126 21.40 -13.63 31.95
CA ILE A 126 21.94 -13.12 33.23
C ILE A 126 21.55 -14.05 34.39
N SER A 127 20.30 -14.53 34.40
CA SER A 127 19.80 -15.43 35.44
C SER A 127 20.53 -16.78 35.44
N ALA A 128 20.79 -17.36 34.26
CA ALA A 128 21.55 -18.60 34.12
C ALA A 128 23.00 -18.44 34.62
N VAL A 129 23.67 -17.33 34.26
CA VAL A 129 25.04 -17.03 34.72
C VAL A 129 25.07 -16.85 36.24
N LYS A 130 24.12 -16.10 36.82
CA LYS A 130 24.05 -15.88 38.26
C LYS A 130 23.85 -17.20 39.02
N ARG A 131 22.97 -18.08 38.52
CA ARG A 131 22.71 -19.40 39.12
C ARG A 131 23.92 -20.33 39.05
N ALA A 132 24.66 -20.30 37.93
CA ALA A 132 25.90 -21.07 37.79
C ALA A 132 26.98 -20.60 38.77
N ARG A 133 27.13 -19.28 38.96
CA ARG A 133 28.08 -18.70 39.93
C ARG A 133 27.74 -19.03 41.39
N GLN A 134 26.47 -19.02 41.77
CA GLN A 134 26.06 -19.39 43.14
C GLN A 134 26.37 -20.86 43.46
N LYS A 135 26.11 -21.79 42.53
CA LYS A 135 26.46 -23.20 42.72
C LYS A 135 27.96 -23.48 42.80
N GLY A 136 28.80 -22.65 42.18
CA GLY A 136 30.26 -22.80 42.21
C GLY A 136 30.95 -22.21 43.44
N GLY A 137 30.24 -21.45 44.28
CA GLY A 137 30.77 -20.83 45.50
C GLY A 137 30.44 -21.55 46.81
N GLU A 138 29.69 -22.67 46.75
CA GLU A 138 29.29 -23.50 47.91
C GLU A 138 30.11 -24.80 48.03
N GLY A 139 31.26 -24.91 47.36
CA GLY A 139 32.19 -26.05 47.47
C GLY A 139 33.57 -25.59 47.91
#